data_AF-A0AAP9SIX7-F1
#
_entry.id   AF-A0AAP9SIX7-F1
#
_cell.length_a   1.000
_cell.length_b   1.000
_cell.length_c   1.000
_cell.angle_alpha   90.00
_cell.angle_beta   90.00
_cell.angle_gamma   90.00
#
_symmetry.space_group_name_H-M   'P 1'
#
loop_
_entity.id
_entity.type
_entity.pdbx_description
1 polymer ?
#
loop_
_entity_poly.entity_id
_entity_poly.type
_entity_poly.pdbx_seq_one_letter_code
_entity_poly.pdbx_strand_id
1 'polypeptide(L)'
;MKLGFIGLGIMGTPMAINLARAGHQLHVTTIGPVADELLSLGAVSVETARQVTEASDIIFIMVPDTPQVEEVLFGENGCTKASLKGKTIVDMSSISPIETKRFARQVNELGGDYLDAPVSGGEIGAREGTLSIMVGGDEAVFERVKPLFELLGKNITLVGGNGDGQTCKVANQIIVALNIEAVSEALLFASKAGADPVRVRQALMGGFASSRILEVHGERMIKRTFNPGFKIALHQKDLNLALQSAKALALNLPNTATCQELFNTCAANGGSQLDHSALVQALELMANHKLA
;
A
#
# COMPACT_ATOMS: atom_id res chain seq x y z
N MET A 1 -13.19 -22.10 -3.52
CA MET A 1 -14.15 -20.96 -3.57
C MET A 1 -13.95 -20.20 -4.88
N LYS A 2 -14.97 -19.46 -5.33
CA LYS A 2 -14.88 -18.61 -6.53
C LYS A 2 -14.46 -17.20 -6.12
N LEU A 3 -13.24 -16.82 -6.50
CA LEU A 3 -12.66 -15.53 -6.18
C LEU A 3 -12.57 -14.65 -7.43
N GLY A 4 -12.76 -13.36 -7.23
CA GLY A 4 -12.52 -12.33 -8.23
C GLY A 4 -11.26 -11.56 -7.89
N PHE A 5 -10.47 -11.16 -8.90
CA PHE A 5 -9.33 -10.27 -8.70
C PHE A 5 -9.27 -9.19 -9.78
N ILE A 6 -9.40 -7.93 -9.38
CA ILE A 6 -9.44 -6.77 -10.26
C ILE A 6 -8.20 -5.92 -10.02
N GLY A 7 -7.37 -5.77 -11.06
CA GLY A 7 -6.11 -5.04 -11.00
C GLY A 7 -4.91 -5.97 -10.77
N LEU A 8 -4.13 -6.21 -11.82
CA LEU A 8 -2.99 -7.12 -11.82
C LEU A 8 -1.66 -6.37 -12.05
N GLY A 9 -1.45 -5.30 -11.29
CA GLY A 9 -0.17 -4.59 -11.26
C GLY A 9 0.92 -5.36 -10.51
N ILE A 10 1.98 -4.64 -10.12
CA ILE A 10 3.13 -5.20 -9.38
C ILE A 10 2.73 -5.86 -8.05
N MET A 11 1.64 -5.41 -7.43
CA MET A 11 1.09 -6.01 -6.20
C MET A 11 0.04 -7.07 -6.53
N GLY A 12 -0.94 -6.73 -7.37
CA GLY A 12 -2.09 -7.59 -7.63
C GLY A 12 -1.76 -8.92 -8.31
N THR A 13 -0.81 -8.92 -9.27
CA THR A 13 -0.39 -10.16 -9.96
C THR A 13 0.11 -11.24 -8.98
N PRO A 14 1.15 -10.98 -8.15
CA PRO A 14 1.61 -12.01 -7.23
C PRO A 14 0.58 -12.39 -6.16
N MET A 15 -0.27 -11.46 -5.72
CA MET A 15 -1.37 -11.76 -4.79
C MET A 15 -2.39 -12.73 -5.41
N ALA A 16 -2.81 -12.49 -6.65
CA ALA A 16 -3.71 -13.37 -7.38
C ALA A 16 -3.08 -14.76 -7.63
N ILE A 17 -1.78 -14.81 -7.95
CA ILE A 17 -1.03 -16.06 -8.10
C ILE A 17 -1.02 -16.87 -6.79
N ASN A 18 -0.81 -16.23 -5.64
CA ASN A 18 -0.83 -16.92 -4.35
C ASN A 18 -2.19 -17.54 -4.02
N LEU A 19 -3.29 -16.83 -4.33
CA LEU A 19 -4.64 -17.37 -4.21
C LEU A 19 -4.87 -18.55 -5.18
N ALA A 20 -4.41 -18.44 -6.43
CA ALA A 20 -4.54 -19.50 -7.43
C ALA A 20 -3.73 -20.76 -7.05
N ARG A 21 -2.48 -20.61 -6.57
CA ARG A 21 -1.64 -21.71 -6.09
C ARG A 21 -2.23 -22.45 -4.89
N ALA A 22 -3.00 -21.77 -4.06
CA ALA A 22 -3.75 -22.38 -2.96
C ALA A 22 -5.00 -23.15 -3.44
N GLY A 23 -5.23 -23.26 -4.76
CA GLY A 23 -6.30 -24.06 -5.34
C GLY A 23 -7.65 -23.33 -5.45
N HIS A 24 -7.67 -22.00 -5.30
CA HIS A 24 -8.89 -21.21 -5.52
C HIS A 24 -9.13 -20.96 -7.02
N GLN A 25 -10.40 -20.95 -7.43
CA GLN A 25 -10.79 -20.59 -8.79
C GLN A 25 -10.85 -19.06 -8.89
N LEU A 26 -10.09 -18.47 -9.83
CA LEU A 26 -10.04 -17.02 -10.02
C LEU A 26 -10.66 -16.59 -11.35
N HIS A 27 -11.51 -15.57 -11.32
CA HIS A 27 -11.84 -14.73 -12.47
C HIS A 27 -11.14 -13.39 -12.31
N VAL A 28 -10.39 -12.97 -13.31
CA VAL A 28 -9.50 -11.81 -13.19
C VAL A 28 -9.70 -10.81 -14.31
N THR A 29 -9.46 -9.54 -14.02
CA THR A 29 -9.41 -8.50 -15.04
C THR A 29 -8.37 -7.43 -14.67
N THR A 30 -7.75 -6.83 -15.67
CA THR A 30 -6.73 -5.78 -15.50
C THR A 30 -6.64 -4.92 -16.74
N ILE A 31 -6.11 -3.70 -16.60
CA ILE A 31 -5.71 -2.89 -17.75
C ILE A 31 -4.32 -3.39 -18.20
N GLY A 32 -4.28 -4.08 -19.33
CA GLY A 32 -3.05 -4.66 -19.88
C GLY A 32 -3.06 -6.21 -19.86
N PRO A 33 -1.89 -6.84 -20.10
CA PRO A 33 -1.81 -8.29 -20.18
C PRO A 33 -1.93 -8.94 -18.79
N VAL A 34 -2.54 -10.13 -18.76
CA VAL A 34 -2.52 -11.03 -17.60
C VAL A 34 -1.26 -11.89 -17.66
N ALA A 35 -0.62 -12.14 -16.52
CA ALA A 35 0.58 -12.98 -16.47
C ALA A 35 0.29 -14.43 -16.89
N ASP A 36 1.13 -15.00 -17.77
CA ASP A 36 1.01 -16.38 -18.24
C ASP A 36 0.99 -17.40 -17.10
N GLU A 37 1.76 -17.13 -16.04
CA GLU A 37 1.77 -17.97 -14.85
C GLU A 37 0.38 -18.05 -14.19
N LEU A 38 -0.31 -16.91 -14.06
CA LEU A 38 -1.64 -16.86 -13.46
C LEU A 38 -2.67 -17.62 -14.31
N LEU A 39 -2.59 -17.51 -15.64
CA LEU A 39 -3.43 -18.26 -16.57
C LEU A 39 -3.16 -19.76 -16.51
N SER A 40 -1.88 -20.17 -16.43
CA SER A 40 -1.50 -21.59 -16.34
C SER A 40 -1.92 -22.25 -15.01
N LEU A 41 -2.13 -21.46 -13.96
CA LEU A 41 -2.74 -21.89 -12.70
C LEU A 41 -4.28 -21.97 -12.76
N GLY A 42 -4.88 -21.73 -13.93
CA GLY A 42 -6.32 -21.88 -14.16
C GLY A 42 -7.16 -20.63 -13.91
N ALA A 43 -6.54 -19.46 -13.74
CA ALA A 43 -7.30 -18.20 -13.70
C ALA A 43 -7.96 -17.92 -15.06
N VAL A 44 -9.20 -17.45 -15.02
CA VAL A 44 -9.97 -17.07 -16.21
C VAL A 44 -9.94 -15.55 -16.36
N SER A 45 -9.29 -15.06 -17.41
CA SER A 45 -9.33 -13.63 -17.74
C SER A 45 -10.69 -13.26 -18.34
N VAL A 46 -11.30 -12.20 -17.80
CA VAL A 46 -12.55 -11.61 -18.31
C VAL A 46 -12.34 -10.11 -18.57
N GLU A 47 -13.26 -9.49 -19.32
CA GLU A 47 -13.09 -8.14 -19.84
C GLU A 47 -13.44 -7.05 -18.81
N THR A 48 -14.33 -7.34 -17.86
CA THR A 48 -14.92 -6.30 -16.99
C THR A 48 -15.00 -6.70 -15.52
N ALA A 49 -15.02 -5.68 -14.64
CA ALA A 49 -15.26 -5.85 -13.21
C ALA A 49 -16.64 -6.48 -12.91
N ARG A 50 -17.65 -6.13 -13.71
CA ARG A 50 -18.97 -6.77 -13.67
C ARG A 50 -18.87 -8.29 -13.86
N GLN A 51 -18.19 -8.76 -14.92
CA GLN A 51 -18.04 -10.19 -15.20
C GLN A 51 -17.28 -10.92 -14.08
N VAL A 52 -16.23 -10.29 -13.52
CA VAL A 52 -15.55 -10.82 -12.33
C VAL A 52 -16.53 -11.00 -11.18
N THR A 53 -17.39 -10.00 -10.94
CA THR A 53 -18.36 -9.99 -9.84
C THR A 53 -19.47 -11.03 -10.01
N GLU A 54 -19.99 -11.20 -11.24
CA GLU A 54 -21.01 -12.22 -11.56
C GLU A 54 -20.49 -13.64 -11.28
N ALA A 55 -19.21 -13.89 -11.56
CA ALA A 55 -18.58 -15.20 -11.45
C ALA A 55 -17.98 -15.55 -10.08
N SER A 56 -18.02 -14.62 -9.11
CA SER A 56 -17.25 -14.73 -7.85
C SER A 56 -18.07 -14.40 -6.60
N ASP A 57 -17.70 -14.99 -5.47
CA ASP A 57 -18.34 -14.74 -4.17
C ASP A 57 -17.59 -13.65 -3.37
N ILE A 58 -16.26 -13.64 -3.49
CA ILE A 58 -15.37 -12.65 -2.86
C ILE A 58 -14.53 -12.00 -3.97
N ILE A 59 -14.54 -10.67 -4.04
CA ILE A 59 -13.90 -9.90 -5.11
C ILE A 59 -12.82 -9.01 -4.51
N PHE A 60 -11.56 -9.30 -4.83
CA PHE A 60 -10.42 -8.48 -4.46
C PHE A 60 -10.21 -7.36 -5.49
N ILE A 61 -9.89 -6.16 -5.01
CA ILE A 61 -9.54 -4.99 -5.83
C ILE A 61 -8.15 -4.51 -5.42
N MET A 62 -7.27 -4.29 -6.40
CA MET A 62 -5.91 -3.79 -6.18
C MET A 62 -5.52 -2.80 -7.27
N VAL A 63 -6.00 -1.56 -7.14
CA VAL A 63 -5.81 -0.49 -8.13
C VAL A 63 -5.04 0.71 -7.55
N PRO A 64 -4.52 1.62 -8.39
CA PRO A 64 -3.61 2.68 -7.95
C PRO A 64 -4.18 3.73 -6.99
N ASP A 65 -5.45 4.12 -7.15
CA ASP A 65 -6.01 5.32 -6.52
C ASP A 65 -7.53 5.26 -6.29
N THR A 66 -8.05 6.26 -5.56
CA THR A 66 -9.47 6.37 -5.19
C THR A 66 -10.39 6.42 -6.42
N PRO A 67 -10.13 7.25 -7.46
CA PRO A 67 -10.97 7.26 -8.65
C PRO A 67 -11.06 5.91 -9.37
N GLN A 68 -9.98 5.13 -9.42
CA GLN A 68 -10.01 3.80 -10.03
C GLN A 68 -10.81 2.80 -9.20
N VAL A 69 -10.76 2.86 -7.86
CA VAL A 69 -11.66 2.05 -7.02
C VAL A 69 -13.12 2.44 -7.30
N GLU A 70 -13.40 3.74 -7.40
CA GLU A 70 -14.75 4.23 -7.72
C GLU A 70 -15.23 3.71 -9.08
N GLU A 71 -14.41 3.79 -10.12
CA GLU A 71 -14.75 3.29 -11.46
C GLU A 71 -14.95 1.77 -11.46
N VAL A 72 -14.08 1.01 -10.81
CA VAL A 72 -14.21 -0.45 -10.68
C VAL A 72 -15.49 -0.83 -9.96
N LEU A 73 -15.90 -0.07 -8.95
CA LEU A 73 -17.12 -0.36 -8.20
C LEU A 73 -18.36 0.09 -8.98
N PHE A 74 -18.43 1.34 -9.39
CA PHE A 74 -19.68 2.01 -9.79
C PHE A 74 -19.76 2.41 -11.27
N GLY A 75 -18.65 2.30 -12.00
CA GLY A 75 -18.54 2.62 -13.43
C GLY A 75 -19.48 1.81 -14.31
N GLU A 76 -19.55 2.13 -15.60
CA GLU A 76 -20.52 1.52 -16.54
C GLU A 76 -20.45 -0.02 -16.56
N ASN A 77 -19.23 -0.56 -16.38
CA ASN A 77 -18.95 -2.00 -16.29
C ASN A 77 -18.43 -2.42 -14.91
N GLY A 78 -18.77 -1.66 -13.87
CA GLY A 78 -18.33 -1.85 -12.50
C GLY A 78 -19.00 -3.01 -11.77
N CYS A 79 -18.49 -3.32 -10.58
CA CYS A 79 -18.98 -4.40 -9.71
C CYS A 79 -20.47 -4.26 -9.38
N THR A 80 -20.95 -3.04 -9.14
CA THR A 80 -22.35 -2.78 -8.76
C THR A 80 -23.35 -2.96 -9.91
N LYS A 81 -22.88 -3.28 -11.12
CA LYS A 81 -23.73 -3.65 -12.27
C LYS A 81 -24.10 -5.14 -12.26
N ALA A 82 -23.50 -5.91 -11.36
CA ALA A 82 -23.92 -7.25 -10.99
C ALA A 82 -24.68 -7.22 -9.65
N SER A 83 -25.47 -8.27 -9.36
CA SER A 83 -26.05 -8.43 -8.03
C SER A 83 -24.95 -8.64 -6.99
N LEU A 84 -24.94 -7.81 -5.94
CA LEU A 84 -23.98 -7.93 -4.83
C LEU A 84 -24.51 -8.75 -3.65
N LYS A 85 -25.76 -9.23 -3.71
CA LYS A 85 -26.40 -9.95 -2.61
C LYS A 85 -25.57 -11.17 -2.18
N GLY A 86 -25.07 -11.14 -0.93
CA GLY A 86 -24.27 -12.22 -0.34
C GLY A 86 -22.83 -12.31 -0.85
N LYS A 87 -22.35 -11.31 -1.61
CA LYS A 87 -20.96 -11.20 -2.05
C LYS A 87 -20.16 -10.32 -1.10
N THR A 88 -18.84 -10.42 -1.16
CA THR A 88 -17.93 -9.56 -0.38
C THR A 88 -16.93 -8.88 -1.31
N ILE A 89 -16.90 -7.56 -1.27
CA ILE A 89 -15.86 -6.75 -1.90
C ILE A 89 -14.72 -6.54 -0.90
N VAL A 90 -13.48 -6.78 -1.33
CA VAL A 90 -12.27 -6.59 -0.54
C VAL A 90 -11.34 -5.65 -1.29
N ASP A 91 -11.37 -4.36 -0.95
CA ASP A 91 -10.48 -3.38 -1.55
C ASP A 91 -9.14 -3.34 -0.81
N MET A 92 -8.08 -3.83 -1.46
CA MET A 92 -6.72 -3.86 -0.94
C MET A 92 -5.86 -2.70 -1.45
N SER A 93 -6.46 -1.77 -2.21
CA SER A 93 -5.85 -0.54 -2.68
C SER A 93 -5.52 0.40 -1.50
N SER A 94 -4.62 1.36 -1.70
CA SER A 94 -4.39 2.45 -0.72
C SER A 94 -5.03 3.73 -1.24
N ILE A 95 -6.16 4.10 -0.65
CA ILE A 95 -7.08 5.16 -1.11
C ILE A 95 -7.56 6.06 0.04
N SER A 96 -8.43 7.03 -0.26
CA SER A 96 -9.00 7.95 0.74
C SER A 96 -9.86 7.20 1.77
N PRO A 97 -9.59 7.31 3.08
CA PRO A 97 -10.45 6.72 4.12
C PRO A 97 -11.88 7.27 4.12
N ILE A 98 -12.06 8.53 3.69
CA ILE A 98 -13.36 9.20 3.62
C ILE A 98 -14.20 8.58 2.50
N GLU A 99 -13.62 8.40 1.32
CA GLU A 99 -14.32 7.80 0.18
C GLU A 99 -14.58 6.31 0.41
N THR A 100 -13.67 5.59 1.06
CA THR A 100 -13.91 4.20 1.47
C THR A 100 -15.16 4.03 2.32
N LYS A 101 -15.41 4.94 3.28
CA LYS A 101 -16.65 4.91 4.09
C LYS A 101 -17.90 5.13 3.23
N ARG A 102 -17.82 5.95 2.19
CA ARG A 102 -18.90 6.14 1.21
C ARG A 102 -19.10 4.89 0.37
N PHE A 103 -18.02 4.33 -0.19
CA PHE A 103 -18.05 3.14 -1.05
C PHE A 103 -18.64 1.94 -0.32
N ALA A 104 -18.17 1.68 0.90
CA ALA A 104 -18.68 0.59 1.73
C ALA A 104 -20.19 0.71 1.97
N ARG A 105 -20.68 1.93 2.31
CA ARG A 105 -22.11 2.18 2.50
C ARG A 105 -22.93 1.85 1.25
N GLN A 106 -22.49 2.32 0.08
CA GLN A 106 -23.17 2.08 -1.19
C GLN A 106 -23.18 0.58 -1.57
N VAL A 107 -22.10 -0.14 -1.31
CA VAL A 107 -22.05 -1.61 -1.49
C VAL A 107 -23.00 -2.33 -0.53
N ASN A 108 -23.02 -1.92 0.74
CA ASN A 108 -23.90 -2.50 1.76
C ASN A 108 -25.39 -2.28 1.45
N GLU A 109 -25.77 -1.11 0.93
CA GLU A 109 -27.13 -0.81 0.47
C GLU A 109 -27.60 -1.71 -0.69
N LEU A 110 -26.65 -2.24 -1.48
CA LEU A 110 -26.90 -3.21 -2.55
C LEU A 110 -26.85 -4.68 -2.07
N GLY A 111 -26.67 -4.90 -0.77
CA GLY A 111 -26.68 -6.23 -0.14
C GLY A 111 -25.35 -7.00 -0.22
N GLY A 112 -24.26 -6.34 -0.61
CA GLY A 112 -22.91 -6.89 -0.51
C GLY A 112 -22.22 -6.46 0.78
N ASP A 113 -21.23 -7.23 1.22
CA ASP A 113 -20.33 -6.83 2.30
C ASP A 113 -19.11 -6.10 1.71
N TYR A 114 -18.50 -5.21 2.50
CA TYR A 114 -17.28 -4.50 2.11
C TYR A 114 -16.21 -4.61 3.19
N LEU A 115 -14.97 -4.90 2.79
CA LEU A 115 -13.77 -4.79 3.60
C LEU A 115 -12.76 -3.88 2.88
N ASP A 116 -12.24 -2.86 3.57
CA ASP A 116 -11.03 -2.16 3.14
C ASP A 116 -9.82 -2.79 3.83
N ALA A 117 -8.91 -3.36 3.05
CA ALA A 117 -7.79 -4.16 3.53
C ALA A 117 -6.45 -3.74 2.89
N PRO A 118 -6.06 -2.45 2.94
CA PRO A 118 -4.79 -1.99 2.39
C PRO A 118 -3.60 -2.75 2.97
N VAL A 119 -2.55 -2.87 2.15
CA VAL A 119 -1.38 -3.70 2.46
C VAL A 119 -0.08 -2.92 2.56
N SER A 120 0.88 -3.44 3.33
CA SER A 120 2.28 -2.96 3.39
C SER A 120 3.25 -4.15 3.32
N GLY A 121 4.44 -3.94 2.74
CA GLY A 121 5.44 -5.00 2.52
C GLY A 121 6.03 -5.04 1.10
N GLY A 122 5.48 -4.25 0.17
CA GLY A 122 5.97 -4.12 -1.21
C GLY A 122 5.80 -5.39 -2.04
N GLU A 123 6.36 -5.37 -3.25
CA GLU A 123 6.24 -6.47 -4.21
C GLU A 123 6.81 -7.78 -3.68
N ILE A 124 7.92 -7.73 -2.94
CA ILE A 124 8.53 -8.92 -2.31
C ILE A 124 7.54 -9.55 -1.33
N GLY A 125 6.96 -8.76 -0.43
CA GLY A 125 5.96 -9.27 0.51
C GLY A 125 4.72 -9.83 -0.18
N ALA A 126 4.31 -9.25 -1.32
CA ALA A 126 3.20 -9.77 -2.10
C ALA A 126 3.52 -11.12 -2.76
N ARG A 127 4.74 -11.29 -3.30
CA ARG A 127 5.21 -12.57 -3.86
C ARG A 127 5.33 -13.64 -2.80
N GLU A 128 5.86 -13.30 -1.63
CA GLU A 128 6.15 -14.24 -0.55
C GLU A 128 4.94 -14.53 0.36
N GLY A 129 3.82 -13.82 0.20
CA GLY A 129 2.65 -13.98 1.08
C GLY A 129 2.89 -13.44 2.49
N THR A 130 3.74 -12.43 2.64
CA THR A 130 4.15 -11.88 3.94
C THR A 130 3.75 -10.42 4.12
N LEU A 131 2.75 -9.95 3.37
CA LEU A 131 2.17 -8.63 3.55
C LEU A 131 1.65 -8.41 4.99
N SER A 132 1.69 -7.15 5.42
CA SER A 132 0.88 -6.69 6.54
C SER A 132 -0.43 -6.15 5.98
N ILE A 133 -1.57 -6.60 6.50
CA ILE A 133 -2.91 -6.33 6.00
C ILE A 133 -3.72 -5.68 7.12
N MET A 134 -4.13 -4.43 6.90
CA MET A 134 -4.84 -3.61 7.88
C MET A 134 -6.30 -3.53 7.44
N VAL A 135 -7.21 -4.22 8.14
CA VAL A 135 -8.58 -4.43 7.68
C VAL A 135 -9.57 -3.55 8.44
N GLY A 136 -10.44 -2.85 7.72
CA GLY A 136 -11.64 -2.21 8.22
C GLY A 136 -12.90 -2.92 7.71
N GLY A 137 -13.85 -3.18 8.60
CA GLY A 137 -15.15 -3.74 8.24
C GLY A 137 -15.81 -4.54 9.36
N ASP A 138 -16.84 -5.29 9.01
CA ASP A 138 -17.55 -6.15 9.97
C ASP A 138 -16.68 -7.35 10.38
N GLU A 139 -16.71 -7.71 11.67
CA GLU A 139 -15.88 -8.77 12.24
C GLU A 139 -16.23 -10.16 11.68
N ALA A 140 -17.51 -10.46 11.46
CA ALA A 140 -17.93 -11.74 10.91
C ALA A 140 -17.54 -11.87 9.43
N VAL A 141 -17.56 -10.76 8.68
CA VAL A 141 -17.04 -10.70 7.31
C VAL A 141 -15.52 -10.87 7.31
N PHE A 142 -14.80 -10.21 8.22
CA PHE A 142 -13.36 -10.35 8.38
C PHE A 142 -12.96 -11.81 8.65
N GLU A 143 -13.55 -12.46 9.65
CA GLU A 143 -13.24 -13.85 9.99
C GLU A 143 -13.54 -14.82 8.84
N ARG A 144 -14.55 -14.53 8.01
CA ARG A 144 -14.84 -15.31 6.80
C ARG A 144 -13.77 -15.16 5.71
N VAL A 145 -13.19 -13.96 5.54
CA VAL A 145 -12.17 -13.66 4.52
C VAL A 145 -10.75 -13.96 5.03
N LYS A 146 -10.53 -14.01 6.34
CA LYS A 146 -9.23 -14.20 6.99
C LYS A 146 -8.39 -15.37 6.46
N PRO A 147 -8.94 -16.58 6.17
CA PRO A 147 -8.15 -17.65 5.56
C PRO A 147 -7.54 -17.27 4.21
N LEU A 148 -8.18 -16.36 3.46
CA LEU A 148 -7.62 -15.81 2.21
C LEU A 148 -6.55 -14.77 2.48
N PHE A 149 -6.72 -13.93 3.51
CA PHE A 149 -5.68 -12.99 3.92
C PHE A 149 -4.40 -13.70 4.38
N GLU A 150 -4.51 -14.86 5.04
CA GLU A 150 -3.37 -15.68 5.47
C GLU A 150 -2.54 -16.26 4.31
N LEU A 151 -3.11 -16.31 3.09
CA LEU A 151 -2.37 -16.66 1.86
C LEU A 151 -1.61 -15.46 1.26
N LEU A 152 -2.00 -14.25 1.64
CA LEU A 152 -1.49 -13.00 1.10
C LEU A 152 -0.52 -12.30 2.06
N GLY A 153 -0.67 -12.55 3.35
CA GLY A 153 0.04 -11.82 4.39
C GLY A 153 0.27 -12.60 5.67
N LYS A 154 1.12 -12.01 6.51
CA LYS A 154 1.56 -12.57 7.80
C LYS A 154 1.02 -11.79 9.00
N ASN A 155 0.94 -10.47 8.90
CA ASN A 155 0.39 -9.62 9.96
C ASN A 155 -0.97 -9.11 9.52
N ILE A 156 -2.03 -9.72 10.01
CA ILE A 156 -3.40 -9.41 9.59
C ILE A 156 -4.15 -8.90 10.81
N THR A 157 -4.77 -7.72 10.70
CA THR A 157 -5.41 -7.07 11.84
C THR A 157 -6.72 -6.43 11.42
N LEU A 158 -7.83 -6.82 12.06
CA LEU A 158 -9.05 -6.05 12.03
C LEU A 158 -8.85 -4.82 12.92
N VAL A 159 -8.75 -3.65 12.30
CA VAL A 159 -8.48 -2.37 12.96
C VAL A 159 -9.76 -1.78 13.54
N GLY A 160 -10.89 -1.97 12.86
CA GLY A 160 -12.15 -1.34 13.21
C GLY A 160 -13.18 -1.54 12.09
N GLY A 161 -14.12 -0.59 12.00
CA GLY A 161 -15.16 -0.61 10.97
C GLY A 161 -14.64 -0.19 9.60
N ASN A 162 -15.55 -0.11 8.61
CA ASN A 162 -15.16 0.32 7.26
C ASN A 162 -14.48 1.70 7.27
N GLY A 163 -13.38 1.81 6.52
CA GLY A 163 -12.50 2.96 6.41
C GLY A 163 -11.34 2.96 7.40
N ASP A 164 -11.42 2.20 8.49
CA ASP A 164 -10.39 2.22 9.53
C ASP A 164 -9.12 1.46 9.09
N GLY A 165 -9.21 0.53 8.14
CA GLY A 165 -8.07 -0.09 7.48
C GLY A 165 -7.27 0.95 6.68
N GLN A 166 -7.96 1.76 5.85
CA GLN A 166 -7.34 2.89 5.15
C GLN A 166 -6.78 3.94 6.11
N THR A 167 -7.48 4.28 7.19
CA THR A 167 -6.96 5.20 8.22
C THR A 167 -5.68 4.66 8.85
N CYS A 168 -5.63 3.37 9.20
CA CYS A 168 -4.43 2.72 9.70
C CYS A 168 -3.27 2.81 8.70
N LYS A 169 -3.55 2.55 7.42
CA LYS A 169 -2.54 2.65 6.36
C LYS A 169 -2.01 4.08 6.21
N VAL A 170 -2.87 5.09 6.23
CA VAL A 170 -2.44 6.50 6.20
C VAL A 170 -1.51 6.80 7.38
N ALA A 171 -1.87 6.40 8.60
CA ALA A 171 -1.03 6.58 9.77
C ALA A 171 0.33 5.87 9.63
N ASN A 172 0.34 4.64 9.10
CA ASN A 172 1.57 3.90 8.80
C ASN A 172 2.47 4.67 7.83
N GLN A 173 1.92 5.20 6.72
CA GLN A 173 2.71 5.90 5.71
C GLN A 173 3.25 7.25 6.20
N ILE A 174 2.53 7.93 7.12
CA ILE A 174 3.05 9.11 7.84
C ILE A 174 4.28 8.72 8.67
N ILE A 175 4.17 7.71 9.54
CA ILE A 175 5.27 7.27 10.40
C ILE A 175 6.49 6.84 9.57
N VAL A 176 6.27 6.09 8.48
CA VAL A 176 7.34 5.64 7.60
C VAL A 176 8.07 6.83 6.96
N ALA A 177 7.34 7.84 6.46
CA ALA A 177 7.97 9.02 5.85
C ALA A 177 8.79 9.81 6.87
N LEU A 178 8.20 10.14 8.02
CA LEU A 178 8.85 10.93 9.07
C LEU A 178 10.07 10.20 9.65
N ASN A 179 10.00 8.88 9.82
CA ASN A 179 11.16 8.13 10.30
C ASN A 179 12.29 8.07 9.27
N ILE A 180 11.98 7.98 7.96
CA ILE A 180 13.00 8.03 6.91
C ILE A 180 13.69 9.39 6.92
N GLU A 181 12.89 10.46 7.03
CA GLU A 181 13.36 11.83 7.11
C GLU A 181 14.24 12.06 8.34
N ALA A 182 13.79 11.65 9.53
CA ALA A 182 14.57 11.75 10.77
C ALA A 182 15.90 10.97 10.71
N VAL A 183 15.91 9.75 10.15
CA VAL A 183 17.15 8.99 9.95
C VAL A 183 18.08 9.69 8.97
N SER A 184 17.51 10.30 7.93
CA SER A 184 18.26 11.07 6.92
C SER A 184 18.92 12.29 7.55
N GLU A 185 18.18 13.09 8.34
CA GLU A 185 18.72 14.25 9.07
C GLU A 185 19.84 13.83 10.02
N ALA A 186 19.60 12.82 10.86
CA ALA A 186 20.55 12.38 11.89
C ALA A 186 21.86 11.86 11.30
N LEU A 187 21.79 11.00 10.27
CA LEU A 187 22.98 10.47 9.61
C LEU A 187 23.73 11.55 8.83
N LEU A 188 23.01 12.46 8.18
CA LEU A 188 23.62 13.57 7.43
C LEU A 188 24.38 14.51 8.36
N PHE A 189 23.74 14.90 9.47
CA PHE A 189 24.37 15.69 10.50
C PHE A 189 25.64 15.01 11.03
N ALA A 190 25.55 13.73 11.42
CA ALA A 190 26.68 12.97 11.92
C ALA A 190 27.85 12.93 10.92
N SER A 191 27.55 12.63 9.65
CA SER A 191 28.55 12.62 8.58
C SER A 191 29.22 13.99 8.43
N LYS A 192 28.43 15.07 8.39
CA LYS A 192 28.95 16.44 8.22
C LYS A 192 29.74 16.93 9.44
N ALA A 193 29.42 16.42 10.63
CA ALA A 193 30.17 16.67 11.86
C ALA A 193 31.46 15.84 11.97
N GLY A 194 31.74 14.96 11.00
CA GLY A 194 32.96 14.14 10.95
C GLY A 194 32.86 12.76 11.62
N ALA A 195 31.67 12.35 12.06
CA ALA A 195 31.45 11.01 12.57
C ALA A 195 31.16 10.01 11.44
N ASP A 196 31.55 8.75 11.63
CA ASP A 196 31.23 7.66 10.70
C ASP A 196 29.74 7.26 10.81
N PRO A 197 28.92 7.45 9.76
CA PRO A 197 27.50 7.07 9.78
C PRO A 197 27.24 5.59 10.10
N VAL A 198 28.17 4.68 9.75
CA VAL A 198 28.07 3.25 10.07
C VAL A 198 28.09 3.06 11.59
N ARG A 199 29.03 3.72 12.28
CA ARG A 199 29.18 3.63 13.74
C ARG A 199 28.04 4.31 14.47
N VAL A 200 27.59 5.47 13.97
CA VAL A 200 26.42 6.16 14.54
C VAL A 200 25.18 5.30 14.43
N ARG A 201 24.87 4.73 13.26
CA ARG A 201 23.76 3.78 13.11
C ARG A 201 23.91 2.60 14.09
N GLN A 202 25.08 1.98 14.18
CA GLN A 202 25.32 0.86 15.10
C GLN A 202 25.03 1.24 16.57
N ALA A 203 25.48 2.40 17.01
CA ALA A 203 25.24 2.88 18.37
C ALA A 203 23.76 3.18 18.64
N LEU A 204 23.06 3.80 17.68
CA LEU A 204 21.65 4.19 17.82
C LEU A 204 20.67 3.00 17.83
N MET A 205 21.06 1.86 17.23
CA MET A 205 20.22 0.64 17.20
C MET A 205 19.90 0.05 18.59
N GLY A 206 20.70 0.35 19.62
CA GLY A 206 20.51 -0.16 20.98
C GLY A 206 19.62 0.69 21.89
N GLY A 207 19.11 1.84 21.42
CA GLY A 207 18.36 2.79 22.24
C GLY A 207 17.01 3.19 21.65
N PHE A 208 16.43 4.28 22.18
CA PHE A 208 15.11 4.79 21.77
C PHE A 208 15.03 5.25 20.30
N ALA A 209 16.16 5.46 19.64
CA ALA A 209 16.23 5.75 18.21
C ALA A 209 15.99 4.50 17.33
N SER A 210 16.02 3.31 17.92
CA SER A 210 15.87 2.04 17.20
C SER A 210 14.51 1.97 16.51
N SER A 211 14.53 1.67 15.22
CA SER A 211 13.34 1.46 14.40
C SER A 211 13.68 0.59 13.20
N ARG A 212 12.66 -0.04 12.59
CA ARG A 212 12.85 -0.81 11.34
C ARG A 212 13.42 0.06 10.20
N ILE A 213 13.11 1.36 10.21
CA ILE A 213 13.63 2.32 9.23
C ILE A 213 15.12 2.60 9.46
N LEU A 214 15.56 2.81 10.71
CA LEU A 214 16.99 2.97 11.00
C LEU A 214 17.78 1.69 10.63
N GLU A 215 17.19 0.53 10.92
CA GLU A 215 17.78 -0.76 10.58
C GLU A 215 17.92 -0.92 9.05
N VAL A 216 16.83 -0.83 8.29
CA VAL A 216 16.85 -1.12 6.84
C VAL A 216 17.30 0.07 6.02
N HIS A 217 16.63 1.22 6.17
CA HIS A 217 16.84 2.38 5.32
C HIS A 217 18.10 3.13 5.68
N GLY A 218 18.47 3.19 6.97
CA GLY A 218 19.77 3.71 7.37
C GLY A 218 20.93 2.95 6.69
N GLU A 219 20.83 1.62 6.56
CA GLU A 219 21.83 0.84 5.81
C GLU A 219 21.81 1.15 4.31
N ARG A 220 20.62 1.27 3.70
CA ARG A 220 20.49 1.64 2.27
C ARG A 220 21.09 3.00 1.96
N MET A 221 20.87 3.99 2.83
CA MET A 221 21.43 5.34 2.69
C MET A 221 22.96 5.30 2.70
N ILE A 222 23.56 4.57 3.66
CA ILE A 222 25.01 4.40 3.80
C ILE A 222 25.60 3.65 2.59
N LYS A 223 24.95 2.57 2.14
CA LYS A 223 25.42 1.75 1.02
C LYS A 223 25.06 2.32 -0.37
N ARG A 224 24.34 3.44 -0.44
CA ARG A 224 23.81 4.03 -1.68
C ARG A 224 22.93 3.07 -2.50
N THR A 225 22.19 2.18 -1.85
CA THR A 225 21.33 1.19 -2.54
C THR A 225 19.89 1.68 -2.60
N PHE A 226 19.56 2.41 -3.67
CA PHE A 226 18.24 3.01 -3.88
C PHE A 226 17.37 2.30 -4.94
N ASN A 227 17.72 1.05 -5.27
CA ASN A 227 16.87 0.20 -6.10
C ASN A 227 15.49 0.07 -5.41
N PRO A 228 14.38 0.22 -6.16
CA PRO A 228 13.06 0.43 -5.57
C PRO A 228 12.58 -0.80 -4.78
N GLY A 229 12.37 -0.62 -3.47
CA GLY A 229 11.46 -1.45 -2.67
C GLY A 229 10.10 -0.78 -2.50
N PHE A 230 10.09 0.54 -2.34
CA PHE A 230 8.90 1.39 -2.41
C PHE A 230 9.27 2.76 -3.00
N LYS A 231 8.73 3.10 -4.17
CA LYS A 231 9.14 4.28 -4.94
C LYS A 231 8.74 5.59 -4.26
N ILE A 232 9.58 6.63 -4.37
CA ILE A 232 9.24 7.99 -3.91
C ILE A 232 7.91 8.46 -4.48
N ALA A 233 7.65 8.26 -5.78
CA ALA A 233 6.38 8.64 -6.41
C ALA A 233 5.16 7.97 -5.76
N LEU A 234 5.30 6.73 -5.26
CA LEU A 234 4.21 6.04 -4.56
C LEU A 234 4.04 6.59 -3.15
N HIS A 235 5.13 6.91 -2.45
CA HIS A 235 5.04 7.51 -1.12
C HIS A 235 4.46 8.93 -1.18
N GLN A 236 4.77 9.72 -2.21
CA GLN A 236 4.13 11.01 -2.46
C GLN A 236 2.62 10.89 -2.64
N LYS A 237 2.14 9.85 -3.32
CA LYS A 237 0.70 9.57 -3.44
C LYS A 237 0.10 9.32 -2.06
N ASP A 238 0.73 8.50 -1.23
CA ASP A 238 0.23 8.18 0.10
C ASP A 238 0.24 9.40 1.05
N LEU A 239 1.27 10.25 0.99
CA LEU A 239 1.30 11.49 1.76
C LEU A 239 0.28 12.51 1.23
N ASN A 240 -0.02 12.53 -0.06
CA ASN A 240 -1.13 13.32 -0.59
C ASN A 240 -2.47 12.88 0.02
N LEU A 241 -2.74 11.57 0.10
CA LEU A 241 -3.92 11.05 0.79
C LEU A 241 -3.97 11.49 2.27
N ALA A 242 -2.81 11.45 2.96
CA ALA A 242 -2.70 11.93 4.33
C ALA A 242 -3.05 13.42 4.46
N LEU A 243 -2.50 14.27 3.60
CA LEU A 243 -2.70 15.73 3.63
C LEU A 243 -4.12 16.13 3.21
N GLN A 244 -4.73 15.48 2.23
CA GLN A 244 -6.14 15.71 1.89
C GLN A 244 -7.07 15.30 3.03
N SER A 245 -6.80 14.15 3.66
CA SER A 245 -7.55 13.70 4.84
C SER A 245 -7.38 14.68 6.01
N ALA A 246 -6.15 15.17 6.25
CA ALA A 246 -5.87 16.17 7.27
C ALA A 246 -6.65 17.47 7.02
N LYS A 247 -6.71 17.95 5.77
CA LYS A 247 -7.51 19.12 5.40
C LYS A 247 -9.00 18.90 5.68
N ALA A 248 -9.56 17.75 5.31
CA ALA A 248 -10.97 17.42 5.53
C ALA A 248 -11.32 17.28 7.03
N LEU A 249 -10.36 16.84 7.85
CA LEU A 249 -10.52 16.63 9.29
C LEU A 249 -10.02 17.79 10.16
N ALA A 250 -9.58 18.90 9.55
CA ALA A 250 -8.98 20.05 10.23
C ALA A 250 -7.77 19.70 11.13
N LEU A 251 -6.90 18.79 10.66
CA LEU A 251 -5.66 18.41 11.33
C LEU A 251 -4.46 19.21 10.81
N ASN A 252 -3.56 19.59 11.72
CA ASN A 252 -2.26 20.16 11.38
C ASN A 252 -1.18 19.06 11.47
N LEU A 253 -0.63 18.67 10.32
CA LEU A 253 0.42 17.64 10.20
C LEU A 253 1.69 18.27 9.61
N PRO A 254 2.44 19.08 10.38
CA PRO A 254 3.50 19.92 9.84
C PRO A 254 4.62 19.10 9.19
N ASN A 255 5.13 18.07 9.87
CA ASN A 255 6.22 17.25 9.35
C ASN A 255 5.79 16.39 8.16
N THR A 256 4.52 15.98 8.09
CA THR A 256 3.99 15.28 6.91
C THR A 256 3.99 16.20 5.69
N ALA A 257 3.58 17.46 5.87
CA ALA A 257 3.64 18.47 4.81
C ALA A 257 5.09 18.72 4.36
N THR A 258 6.02 18.87 5.31
CA THR A 258 7.45 19.02 4.99
C THR A 258 8.01 17.81 4.25
N CYS A 259 7.70 16.58 4.68
CA CYS A 259 8.14 15.36 3.99
C CYS A 259 7.64 15.30 2.54
N GLN A 260 6.41 15.76 2.28
CA GLN A 260 5.90 15.84 0.92
C GLN A 260 6.75 16.78 0.04
N GLU A 261 7.15 17.93 0.58
CA GLU A 261 8.01 18.88 -0.13
C GLU A 261 9.47 18.39 -0.27
N LEU A 262 9.98 17.62 0.70
CA LEU A 262 11.27 16.94 0.57
C LEU A 262 11.23 15.89 -0.54
N PHE A 263 10.14 15.13 -0.65
CA PHE A 263 9.95 14.24 -1.79
C PHE A 263 9.81 15.01 -3.12
N ASN A 264 9.17 16.19 -3.14
CA ASN A 264 9.16 17.05 -4.34
C ASN A 264 10.59 17.46 -4.74
N THR A 265 11.44 17.76 -3.76
CA THR A 265 12.87 17.99 -3.99
C THR A 265 13.53 16.78 -4.63
N CYS A 266 13.29 15.57 -4.13
CA CYS A 266 13.79 14.34 -4.77
C CYS A 266 13.27 14.19 -6.20
N ALA A 267 11.98 14.40 -6.44
CA ALA A 267 11.36 14.25 -7.75
C ALA A 267 11.96 15.20 -8.79
N ALA A 268 12.14 16.48 -8.42
CA ALA A 268 12.79 17.49 -9.26
C ALA A 268 14.26 17.15 -9.60
N ASN A 269 14.88 16.29 -8.81
CA ASN A 269 16.26 15.83 -8.98
C ASN A 269 16.36 14.37 -9.45
N GLY A 270 15.32 13.86 -10.13
CA GLY A 270 15.33 12.52 -10.76
C GLY A 270 15.12 11.35 -9.81
N GLY A 271 14.73 11.61 -8.55
CA GLY A 271 14.56 10.59 -7.51
C GLY A 271 13.22 9.85 -7.52
N SER A 272 12.24 10.24 -8.34
CA SER A 272 10.86 9.73 -8.25
C SER A 272 10.73 8.20 -8.33
N GLN A 273 11.62 7.54 -9.07
CA GLN A 273 11.61 6.07 -9.27
C GLN A 273 12.54 5.32 -8.30
N LEU A 274 13.32 6.04 -7.50
CA LEU A 274 14.17 5.46 -6.47
C LEU A 274 13.33 5.00 -5.28
N ASP A 275 13.89 4.09 -4.50
CA ASP A 275 13.36 3.75 -3.19
C ASP A 275 13.24 5.00 -2.30
N HIS A 276 12.21 5.09 -1.46
CA HIS A 276 12.01 6.23 -0.58
C HIS A 276 13.12 6.47 0.45
N SER A 277 14.04 5.52 0.68
CA SER A 277 15.29 5.79 1.40
C SER A 277 16.17 6.85 0.72
N ALA A 278 15.96 7.12 -0.57
CA ALA A 278 16.62 8.19 -1.31
C ALA A 278 16.16 9.60 -0.89
N LEU A 279 15.18 9.74 0.02
CA LEU A 279 14.85 11.05 0.63
C LEU A 279 16.09 11.74 1.21
N VAL A 280 17.06 10.97 1.72
CA VAL A 280 18.35 11.50 2.20
C VAL A 280 19.03 12.41 1.18
N GLN A 281 18.87 12.16 -0.12
CA GLN A 281 19.48 12.95 -1.18
C GLN A 281 18.94 14.38 -1.24
N ALA A 282 17.71 14.62 -0.82
CA ALA A 282 17.17 15.98 -0.70
C ALA A 282 17.91 16.77 0.39
N LEU A 283 18.15 16.15 1.55
CA LEU A 283 18.89 16.79 2.63
C LEU A 283 20.37 16.94 2.30
N GLU A 284 20.98 15.95 1.63
CA GLU A 284 22.36 16.05 1.13
C GLU A 284 22.53 17.24 0.18
N LEU A 285 21.55 17.47 -0.70
CA LEU A 285 21.51 18.62 -1.60
C LEU A 285 21.42 19.94 -0.81
N MET A 286 20.49 20.03 0.16
CA MET A 286 20.28 21.22 1.00
C MET A 286 21.49 21.53 1.89
N ALA A 287 22.23 20.52 2.31
CA ALA A 287 23.43 20.66 3.12
C ALA A 287 24.72 20.81 2.30
N ASN A 288 24.67 20.62 0.97
CA ASN A 288 25.84 20.48 0.11
C ASN A 288 26.88 19.50 0.69
N HIS A 289 26.40 18.36 1.18
CA HIS A 289 27.23 17.34 1.82
C HIS A 289 26.59 15.97 1.62
N LYS A 290 27.39 15.00 1.22
CA LYS A 290 26.94 13.62 1.02
C LYS A 290 27.40 12.74 2.17
N LEU A 291 26.60 11.74 2.56
CA LEU A 291 26.98 10.76 3.58
C LEU A 291 28.30 10.04 3.24
N ALA A 292 28.48 9.79 1.94
CA ALA A 292 29.64 9.19 1.29
C ALA A 292 29.98 10.00 0.04
#